data_AF-A0A958D1E0-F1
#
_entry.id   AF-A0A958D1E0-F1
#
_cell.length_a   1.000
_cell.length_b   1.000
_cell.length_c   1.000
_cell.angle_alpha   90.00
_cell.angle_beta   90.00
_cell.angle_gamma   90.00
#
_symmetry.space_group_name_H-M   'P 1'
#
loop_
_entity.id
_entity.type
_entity.pdbx_description
1 polymer ?
#
loop_
_entity_poly.entity_id
_entity_poly.type
_entity_poly.pdbx_seq_one_letter_code
_entity_poly.pdbx_strand_id
1 'polypeptide(L)'
;NLIPALPLSFSLKAPTVIRDFAGAFQPPNIYRCYLTGGSGTIELPLASFSCRRGYGVMTISAVCPALTDAQVQQVIDRVAGNLIIKRGIKFANGIEQLDEMLVAPLSDSPYRLDSGGRSSSMTLDAKSDAEIENPKTRAIQGISYRNSANGSRRIRCSVDTYLRPGDTADLGGGETMIVGEITYAISPTQATMEISEAS
;
A
#
# COMPACT_ATOMS: atom_id res chain seq x y z
N ASN A 1 5.03 57.11 4.22
CA ASN A 1 5.42 55.75 4.63
C ASN A 1 4.67 54.72 3.81
N LEU A 2 5.29 54.22 2.74
CA LEU A 2 4.78 53.07 1.97
C LEU A 2 5.14 51.80 2.75
N ILE A 3 4.14 51.04 3.16
CA ILE A 3 4.34 49.73 3.78
C ILE A 3 4.76 48.77 2.65
N PRO A 4 5.90 48.08 2.74
CA PRO A 4 6.32 47.14 1.71
C PRO A 4 5.35 45.94 1.68
N ALA A 5 4.88 45.56 0.49
CA ALA A 5 4.05 44.39 0.30
C ALA A 5 4.89 43.11 0.46
N LEU A 6 4.40 42.16 1.26
CA LEU A 6 4.98 40.83 1.38
C LEU A 6 4.27 39.89 0.38
N PRO A 7 4.95 39.35 -0.64
CA PRO A 7 4.33 38.38 -1.53
C PRO A 7 4.07 37.07 -0.76
N LEU A 8 2.80 36.68 -0.67
CA LEU A 8 2.39 35.36 -0.17
C LEU A 8 2.18 34.43 -1.37
N SER A 9 3.02 33.42 -1.49
CA SER A 9 2.78 32.32 -2.43
C SER A 9 1.92 31.26 -1.75
N PHE A 10 0.83 30.88 -2.41
CA PHE A 10 0.05 29.69 -2.07
C PHE A 10 0.02 28.77 -3.29
N SER A 11 0.07 27.46 -3.03
CA SER A 11 -0.07 26.44 -4.06
C SER A 11 -1.22 25.51 -3.69
N LEU A 12 -2.07 25.19 -4.67
CA LEU A 12 -3.07 24.15 -4.52
C LEU A 12 -2.46 22.81 -4.94
N LYS A 13 -2.59 21.80 -4.08
CA LYS A 13 -2.25 20.43 -4.45
C LYS A 13 -3.32 19.89 -5.40
N ALA A 14 -2.92 19.03 -6.34
CA ALA A 14 -3.86 18.32 -7.19
C ALA A 14 -4.88 17.53 -6.32
N PRO A 15 -6.19 17.58 -6.65
CA PRO A 15 -7.19 16.85 -5.90
C PRO A 15 -6.90 15.35 -5.95
N THR A 16 -6.95 14.70 -4.79
CA THR A 16 -6.82 13.24 -4.69
C THR A 16 -8.20 12.60 -4.87
N VAL A 17 -8.36 11.79 -5.91
CA VAL A 17 -9.62 11.04 -6.13
C VAL A 17 -9.61 9.79 -5.27
N ILE A 18 -10.63 9.66 -4.41
CA ILE A 18 -10.86 8.49 -3.57
C ILE A 18 -12.05 7.73 -4.15
N ARG A 19 -11.91 6.42 -4.33
CA ARG A 19 -12.94 5.53 -4.87
C ARG A 19 -13.26 4.44 -3.87
N ASP A 20 -14.22 4.71 -3.01
CA ASP A 20 -14.80 3.70 -2.13
C ASP A 20 -15.96 2.99 -2.86
N PHE A 21 -16.04 1.67 -2.73
CA PHE A 21 -17.15 0.91 -3.31
C PHE A 21 -18.41 1.10 -2.46
N ALA A 22 -19.51 1.50 -3.10
CA ALA A 22 -20.77 1.83 -2.42
C ALA A 22 -21.91 0.81 -2.68
N GLY A 23 -21.61 -0.33 -3.30
CA GLY A 23 -22.63 -1.36 -3.58
C GLY A 23 -22.96 -2.23 -2.36
N ALA A 24 -24.17 -2.81 -2.36
CA ALA A 24 -24.65 -3.66 -1.26
C ALA A 24 -23.85 -4.96 -1.06
N PHE A 25 -23.22 -5.47 -2.12
CA PHE A 25 -22.40 -6.68 -2.10
C PHE A 25 -20.98 -6.35 -2.52
N GLN A 26 -20.03 -6.55 -1.61
CA GLN A 26 -18.62 -6.31 -1.87
C GLN A 26 -18.11 -7.33 -2.89
N PRO A 27 -17.64 -6.92 -4.08
CA PRO A 27 -17.01 -7.83 -5.02
C PRO A 27 -15.68 -8.32 -4.45
N PRO A 28 -15.12 -9.42 -5.00
CA PRO A 28 -13.79 -9.88 -4.61
C PRO A 28 -12.75 -8.78 -4.76
N ASN A 29 -11.98 -8.56 -3.70
CA ASN A 29 -10.82 -7.69 -3.76
C ASN A 29 -9.72 -8.37 -4.57
N ILE A 30 -9.06 -7.60 -5.42
CA ILE A 30 -7.92 -8.06 -6.21
C ILE A 30 -6.71 -7.18 -5.94
N TYR A 31 -5.53 -7.79 -6.05
CA TYR A 31 -4.25 -7.13 -5.89
C TYR A 31 -3.38 -7.43 -7.11
N ARG A 32 -2.73 -6.41 -7.66
CA ARG A 32 -1.83 -6.55 -8.79
C ARG A 32 -0.51 -5.84 -8.53
N CYS A 33 0.57 -6.49 -8.97
CA CYS A 33 1.92 -6.00 -8.81
C CYS A 33 2.44 -5.48 -10.15
N TYR A 34 2.99 -4.27 -10.13
CA TYR A 34 3.62 -3.66 -11.30
C TYR A 34 5.03 -3.20 -10.93
N LEU A 35 5.93 -3.25 -11.90
CA LEU A 35 7.28 -2.74 -11.79
C LEU A 35 7.55 -1.74 -12.90
N THR A 36 7.94 -0.52 -12.54
CA THR A 36 8.33 0.53 -13.49
C THR A 36 9.83 0.48 -13.79
N GLY A 37 10.34 1.43 -14.58
CA GLY A 37 11.76 1.50 -14.97
C GLY A 37 12.04 0.87 -16.34
N GLY A 38 13.31 0.88 -16.75
CA GLY A 38 13.72 0.40 -18.07
C GLY A 38 12.93 1.08 -19.21
N SER A 39 12.39 0.28 -20.13
CA SER A 39 11.58 0.77 -21.27
C SER A 39 10.09 0.98 -20.97
N GLY A 40 9.64 0.76 -19.73
CA GLY A 40 8.23 0.92 -19.35
C GLY A 40 7.77 -0.01 -18.23
N THR A 41 6.49 0.09 -17.89
CA THR A 41 5.87 -0.68 -16.79
C THR A 41 5.51 -2.10 -17.22
N ILE A 42 5.85 -3.08 -16.38
CA ILE A 42 5.44 -4.48 -16.53
C ILE A 42 4.51 -4.90 -15.39
N GLU A 43 3.58 -5.81 -15.68
CA GLU A 43 2.80 -6.51 -14.65
C GLU A 43 3.52 -7.80 -14.27
N LEU A 44 3.61 -8.08 -12.97
CA LEU A 44 4.18 -9.31 -12.43
C LEU A 44 3.09 -10.12 -11.72
N PRO A 45 3.12 -11.46 -11.82
CA PRO A 45 2.25 -12.29 -11.01
C PRO A 45 2.52 -12.01 -9.53
N LEU A 46 1.47 -11.98 -8.71
CA LEU A 46 1.56 -11.71 -7.28
C LEU A 46 0.94 -12.86 -6.50
N ALA A 47 1.75 -13.57 -5.72
CA ALA A 47 1.26 -14.59 -4.80
C ALA A 47 0.83 -13.95 -3.47
N SER A 48 1.68 -13.08 -2.92
CA SER A 48 1.48 -12.45 -1.62
C SER A 48 2.32 -11.20 -1.50
N PHE A 49 1.97 -10.30 -0.58
CA PHE A 49 2.87 -9.25 -0.14
C PHE A 49 2.66 -8.94 1.34
N SER A 50 3.72 -8.40 1.93
CA SER A 50 3.67 -7.74 3.23
C SER A 50 4.15 -6.31 3.08
N CYS A 51 3.61 -5.41 3.89
CA CYS A 51 4.07 -4.04 3.93
C CYS A 51 4.00 -3.53 5.36
N ARG A 52 5.07 -2.85 5.79
CA ARG A 52 5.08 -2.06 7.02
C ARG A 52 5.24 -0.61 6.62
N ARG A 53 4.26 0.21 7.03
CA ARG A 53 4.13 1.61 6.65
C ARG A 53 4.02 2.45 7.90
N GLY A 54 5.12 3.09 8.30
CA GLY A 54 5.16 4.03 9.42
C GLY A 54 5.31 5.48 8.96
N TYR A 55 5.46 6.38 9.93
CA TYR A 55 5.71 7.79 9.69
C TYR A 55 7.02 8.09 8.94
N GLY A 56 8.08 7.30 9.17
CA GLY A 56 9.41 7.58 8.60
C GLY A 56 9.79 6.72 7.40
N VAL A 57 9.32 5.48 7.39
CA VAL A 57 9.73 4.45 6.42
C VAL A 57 8.53 3.59 6.04
N MET A 58 8.45 3.28 4.75
CA MET A 58 7.63 2.22 4.22
C MET A 58 8.52 1.13 3.62
N THR A 59 8.21 -0.12 3.92
CA THR A 59 8.85 -1.30 3.34
C THR A 59 7.80 -2.22 2.76
N ILE A 60 8.05 -2.75 1.57
CA ILE A 60 7.18 -3.70 0.87
C ILE A 60 8.04 -4.91 0.51
N SER A 61 7.54 -6.12 0.78
CA SER A 61 8.11 -7.37 0.29
C SER A 61 7.02 -8.14 -0.45
N ALA A 62 7.17 -8.27 -1.77
CA ALA A 62 6.19 -8.89 -2.68
C ALA A 62 6.74 -10.17 -3.29
N VAL A 63 5.96 -11.25 -3.27
CA VAL A 63 6.37 -12.55 -3.80
C VAL A 63 5.72 -12.77 -5.16
N CYS A 64 6.56 -12.87 -6.18
CA CYS A 64 6.20 -13.12 -7.56
C CYS A 64 6.49 -14.58 -7.95
N PRO A 65 5.47 -15.45 -8.10
CA PRO A 65 5.68 -16.86 -8.41
C PRO A 65 5.89 -17.09 -9.91
N ALA A 66 6.54 -18.20 -10.25
CA ALA A 66 6.59 -18.77 -11.60
C ALA A 66 7.03 -17.79 -12.71
N LEU A 67 8.02 -16.95 -12.41
CA LEU A 67 8.62 -16.07 -13.42
C LEU A 67 9.42 -16.89 -14.43
N THR A 68 9.23 -16.59 -15.71
CA THR A 68 10.10 -17.07 -16.79
C THR A 68 11.46 -16.38 -16.73
N ASP A 69 12.51 -16.97 -17.31
CA ASP A 69 13.86 -16.37 -17.37
C ASP A 69 13.83 -14.98 -18.04
N ALA A 70 12.98 -14.80 -19.05
CA ALA A 70 12.77 -13.50 -19.69
C ALA A 70 12.18 -12.46 -18.73
N GLN A 71 11.22 -12.83 -17.88
CA GLN A 71 10.66 -11.93 -16.87
C GLN A 71 11.66 -11.62 -15.76
N VAL A 72 12.48 -12.60 -15.37
CA VAL A 72 13.60 -12.38 -14.44
C VAL A 72 14.54 -11.30 -14.99
N GLN A 73 14.94 -11.40 -16.25
CA GLN A 73 15.78 -10.38 -16.87
C GLN A 73 15.09 -9.02 -16.93
N GLN A 74 13.80 -8.98 -17.26
CA GLN A 74 13.02 -7.73 -17.26
C GLN A 74 12.96 -7.05 -15.88
N VAL A 75 12.96 -7.82 -14.78
CA VAL A 75 13.05 -7.27 -13.42
C VAL A 75 14.44 -6.71 -13.16
N ILE A 76 15.49 -7.45 -13.54
CA ILE A 76 16.89 -7.02 -13.36
C ILE A 76 17.15 -5.70 -14.11
N ASP A 77 16.61 -5.55 -15.31
CA ASP A 77 16.73 -4.33 -16.12
C ASP A 77 15.95 -3.13 -15.54
N ARG A 78 15.16 -3.36 -14.48
CA ARG A 78 14.24 -2.39 -13.84
C ARG A 78 14.55 -2.13 -12.37
N VAL A 79 15.73 -2.50 -11.88
CA VAL A 79 16.12 -2.29 -10.46
C VAL A 79 16.06 -0.83 -10.00
N ALA A 80 16.17 0.14 -10.91
CA ALA A 80 16.01 1.56 -10.61
C ALA A 80 14.54 2.05 -10.61
N GLY A 81 13.59 1.14 -10.81
CA GLY A 81 12.16 1.42 -10.90
C GLY A 81 11.44 1.38 -9.56
N ASN A 82 10.12 1.60 -9.62
CA ASN A 82 9.21 1.54 -8.49
C ASN A 82 8.38 0.26 -8.53
N LEU A 83 8.27 -0.39 -7.37
CA LEU A 83 7.28 -1.41 -7.11
C LEU A 83 5.94 -0.73 -6.79
N ILE A 84 4.90 -1.09 -7.54
CA ILE A 84 3.55 -0.57 -7.39
C ILE A 84 2.61 -1.72 -7.06
N ILE A 85 1.98 -1.67 -5.90
CA ILE A 85 0.87 -2.55 -5.54
C ILE A 85 -0.43 -1.79 -5.77
N LYS A 86 -1.26 -2.32 -6.67
CA LYS A 86 -2.62 -1.84 -6.87
C LYS A 86 -3.61 -2.75 -6.17
N ARG A 87 -4.63 -2.15 -5.56
CA ARG A 87 -5.78 -2.84 -4.98
C ARG A 87 -7.03 -2.38 -5.70
N GLY A 88 -7.98 -3.29 -5.87
CA GLY A 88 -9.27 -2.92 -6.41
C GLY A 88 -10.29 -4.02 -6.28
N ILE A 89 -11.32 -3.92 -7.11
CA ILE A 89 -12.41 -4.88 -7.18
C ILE A 89 -12.54 -5.45 -8.58
N LYS A 90 -12.96 -6.72 -8.64
CA LYS A 90 -13.35 -7.38 -9.88
C LYS A 90 -14.85 -7.54 -9.94
N PHE A 91 -15.47 -6.92 -10.94
CA PHE A 91 -16.91 -7.01 -11.17
C PHE A 91 -17.29 -8.35 -11.81
N ALA A 92 -18.58 -8.72 -11.72
CA ALA A 92 -19.10 -9.97 -12.29
C ALA A 92 -18.95 -10.06 -13.82
N ASN A 93 -18.89 -8.92 -14.51
CA ASN A 93 -18.61 -8.84 -15.95
C ASN A 93 -17.12 -8.98 -16.30
N GLY A 94 -16.27 -9.25 -15.31
CA GLY A 94 -14.82 -9.41 -15.47
C GLY A 94 -14.02 -8.11 -15.49
N ILE A 95 -14.67 -6.94 -15.51
CA ILE A 95 -13.99 -5.64 -15.46
C ILE A 95 -13.31 -5.47 -14.11
N GLU A 96 -12.08 -4.96 -14.14
CA GLU A 96 -11.30 -4.65 -12.95
C GLU A 96 -11.18 -3.14 -12.79
N GLN A 97 -11.46 -2.66 -11.59
CA GLN A 97 -11.23 -1.27 -11.22
C GLN A 97 -10.17 -1.24 -10.13
N LEU A 98 -8.98 -0.76 -10.49
CA LEU A 98 -7.78 -0.73 -9.66
C LEU A 98 -7.42 0.70 -9.27
N ASP A 99 -6.98 0.85 -8.03
CA ASP A 99 -6.38 2.05 -7.45
C ASP A 99 -4.97 1.73 -6.96
N GLU A 100 -4.12 2.74 -6.99
CA GLU A 100 -2.78 2.64 -6.42
C GLU A 100 -2.85 2.58 -4.89
N MET A 101 -2.31 1.51 -4.30
CA MET A 101 -2.32 1.29 -2.85
C MET A 101 -0.98 1.65 -2.23
N LEU A 102 0.10 1.12 -2.81
CA LEU A 102 1.48 1.29 -2.33
C LEU A 102 2.41 1.55 -3.51
N VAL A 103 3.33 2.50 -3.36
CA VAL A 103 4.43 2.75 -4.31
C VAL A 103 5.71 3.02 -3.53
N ALA A 104 6.77 2.32 -3.89
CA ALA A 104 8.11 2.60 -3.38
C ALA A 104 9.16 2.24 -4.45
N PRO A 105 10.30 2.94 -4.50
CA PRO A 105 11.44 2.47 -5.27
C PRO A 105 11.93 1.13 -4.72
N LEU A 106 12.47 0.30 -5.61
CA LEU A 106 13.14 -0.92 -5.19
C LEU A 106 14.33 -0.58 -4.26
N SER A 107 14.57 -1.44 -3.27
CA SER A 107 15.64 -1.26 -2.27
C SER A 107 17.02 -1.59 -2.84
N ASP A 108 18.08 -1.32 -2.08
CA ASP A 108 19.47 -1.63 -2.49
C ASP A 108 19.72 -3.12 -2.74
N SER A 109 18.96 -3.99 -2.07
CA SER A 109 18.89 -5.43 -2.33
C SER A 109 17.51 -5.77 -2.91
N PRO A 110 17.26 -5.41 -4.18
CA PRO A 110 15.91 -5.23 -4.72
C PRO A 110 15.13 -6.52 -4.92
N TYR A 111 15.83 -7.65 -5.06
CA TYR A 111 15.21 -8.94 -5.29
C TYR A 111 16.00 -10.10 -4.70
N ARG A 112 15.27 -11.18 -4.41
CA ARG A 112 15.82 -12.49 -4.08
C ARG A 112 15.12 -13.53 -4.95
N LEU A 113 15.91 -14.36 -5.63
CA LEU A 113 15.39 -15.49 -6.39
C LEU A 113 15.45 -16.76 -5.53
N ASP A 114 14.32 -17.43 -5.43
CA ASP A 114 14.19 -18.73 -4.79
C ASP A 114 13.80 -19.76 -5.85
N SER A 115 14.65 -20.75 -6.07
CA SER A 115 14.39 -21.83 -7.02
C SER A 115 14.57 -23.19 -6.35
N GLY A 116 13.63 -24.09 -6.61
CA GLY A 116 13.68 -25.50 -6.24
C GLY A 116 13.31 -26.37 -7.43
N GLY A 117 13.45 -27.69 -7.29
CA GLY A 117 13.27 -28.63 -8.41
C GLY A 117 11.88 -28.66 -9.06
N ARG A 118 10.87 -27.98 -8.49
CA ARG A 118 9.49 -27.93 -9.02
C ARG A 118 8.87 -26.53 -9.08
N SER A 119 9.53 -25.51 -8.53
CA SER A 119 8.97 -24.17 -8.41
C SER A 119 10.06 -23.12 -8.31
N SER A 120 9.78 -21.95 -8.88
CA SER A 120 10.57 -20.74 -8.70
C SER A 120 9.67 -19.59 -8.24
N SER A 121 10.23 -18.72 -7.42
CA SER A 121 9.63 -17.45 -7.04
C SER A 121 10.70 -16.39 -6.89
N MET A 122 10.34 -15.14 -7.14
CA MET A 122 11.19 -14.00 -6.85
C MET A 122 10.50 -13.12 -5.82
N THR A 123 11.22 -12.79 -4.76
CA THR A 123 10.78 -11.78 -3.80
C THR A 123 11.34 -10.42 -4.25
N LEU A 124 10.50 -9.40 -4.30
CA LEU A 124 10.87 -8.02 -4.58
C LEU A 124 10.73 -7.18 -3.31
N ASP A 125 11.80 -6.47 -2.97
CA ASP A 125 11.86 -5.66 -1.77
C ASP A 125 11.99 -4.18 -2.14
N ALA A 126 11.01 -3.37 -1.73
CA ALA A 126 10.94 -1.94 -1.99
C ALA A 126 10.91 -1.15 -0.69
N LYS A 127 11.51 0.03 -0.70
CA LYS A 127 11.61 0.91 0.47
C LYS A 127 11.47 2.36 0.06
N SER A 128 10.65 3.12 0.76
CA SER A 128 10.60 4.57 0.63
C SER A 128 10.68 5.23 2.00
N ASP A 129 11.10 6.49 1.99
CA ASP A 129 10.91 7.37 3.14
C ASP A 129 9.43 7.78 3.25
N ALA A 130 9.12 8.50 4.32
CA ALA A 130 7.82 9.06 4.65
C ALA A 130 7.10 9.72 3.47
N GLU A 131 5.82 9.42 3.29
CA GLU A 131 4.95 10.22 2.42
C GLU A 131 4.60 11.55 3.09
N ILE A 132 4.41 12.61 2.29
CA ILE A 132 3.96 13.92 2.79
C ILE A 132 2.55 13.80 3.38
N GLU A 133 2.44 14.08 4.67
CA GLU A 133 1.23 14.00 5.44
C GLU A 133 0.17 14.99 4.95
N ASN A 134 -1.04 14.48 4.71
CA ASN A 134 -2.25 15.29 4.57
C ASN A 134 -3.33 14.60 5.42
N PRO A 135 -3.25 14.76 6.76
CA PRO A 135 -4.10 14.02 7.68
C PRO A 135 -5.57 14.17 7.35
N LYS A 136 -6.27 13.04 7.30
CA LYS A 136 -7.72 12.97 7.11
C LYS A 136 -8.35 11.99 8.09
N THR A 137 -9.66 12.07 8.25
CA THR A 137 -10.41 11.10 9.04
C THR A 137 -11.00 10.02 8.12
N ARG A 138 -10.86 8.75 8.50
CA ARG A 138 -11.47 7.62 7.79
C ARG A 138 -12.14 6.63 8.76
N ALA A 139 -13.36 6.23 8.43
CA ALA A 139 -14.10 5.22 9.18
C ALA A 139 -13.56 3.81 8.89
N ILE A 140 -13.10 3.13 9.92
CA ILE A 140 -12.50 1.80 9.83
C ILE A 140 -13.59 0.73 9.72
N GLN A 141 -13.44 -0.15 8.74
CA GLN A 141 -14.41 -1.21 8.44
C GLN A 141 -13.86 -2.59 8.85
N GLY A 142 -14.77 -3.52 9.15
CA GLY A 142 -14.43 -4.92 9.39
C GLY A 142 -13.44 -5.14 10.54
N ILE A 143 -13.57 -4.37 11.62
CA ILE A 143 -12.75 -4.55 12.82
C ILE A 143 -12.96 -5.97 13.36
N SER A 144 -11.88 -6.74 13.42
CA SER A 144 -11.89 -8.16 13.82
C SER A 144 -11.09 -8.43 15.10
N TYR A 145 -10.21 -7.51 15.48
CA TYR A 145 -9.39 -7.62 16.67
C TYR A 145 -9.06 -6.25 17.24
N ARG A 146 -9.03 -6.14 18.57
CA ARG A 146 -8.62 -4.96 19.30
C ARG A 146 -7.67 -5.39 20.42
N ASN A 147 -6.56 -4.68 20.55
CA ASN A 147 -5.60 -4.88 21.63
C ASN A 147 -5.13 -3.55 22.16
N SER A 148 -4.97 -3.47 23.46
CA SER A 148 -4.31 -2.38 24.16
C SER A 148 -3.23 -2.98 25.04
N ALA A 149 -1.97 -2.77 24.68
CA ALA A 149 -0.83 -3.22 25.45
C ALA A 149 0.21 -2.10 25.54
N ASN A 150 0.74 -1.86 26.74
CA ASN A 150 1.79 -0.86 27.00
C ASN A 150 1.48 0.55 26.45
N GLY A 151 0.22 0.99 26.54
CA GLY A 151 -0.18 2.35 26.13
C GLY A 151 -0.36 2.55 24.62
N SER A 152 -0.16 1.52 23.78
CA SER A 152 -0.44 1.59 22.34
C SER A 152 -1.61 0.68 21.97
N ARG A 153 -2.63 1.25 21.33
CA ARG A 153 -3.75 0.49 20.77
C ARG A 153 -3.38 -0.09 19.41
N ARG A 154 -3.80 -1.34 19.17
CA ARG A 154 -3.70 -2.01 17.87
C ARG A 154 -5.05 -2.56 17.45
N ILE A 155 -5.41 -2.33 16.20
CA ILE A 155 -6.70 -2.74 15.63
C ILE A 155 -6.44 -3.51 14.33
N ARG A 156 -6.98 -4.73 14.23
CA ARG A 156 -7.03 -5.45 12.95
C ARG A 156 -8.37 -5.21 12.28
N CYS A 157 -8.31 -4.86 11.00
CA CYS A 157 -9.48 -4.45 10.22
C CYS A 157 -9.35 -4.86 8.75
N SER A 158 -10.40 -4.61 7.99
CA SER A 158 -10.38 -4.73 6.52
C SER A 158 -9.37 -3.75 5.93
N VAL A 159 -8.73 -4.15 4.83
CA VAL A 159 -7.75 -3.31 4.14
C VAL A 159 -8.41 -2.04 3.60
N ASP A 160 -7.89 -0.89 4.02
CA ASP A 160 -8.22 0.42 3.47
C ASP A 160 -7.07 0.89 2.55
N THR A 161 -7.38 1.12 1.28
CA THR A 161 -6.40 1.55 0.25
C THR A 161 -5.84 2.94 0.53
N TYR A 162 -6.62 3.80 1.20
CA TYR A 162 -6.39 5.22 1.30
C TYR A 162 -6.00 5.69 2.70
N LEU A 163 -6.11 4.84 3.71
CA LEU A 163 -5.62 5.14 5.05
C LEU A 163 -4.09 5.28 5.04
N ARG A 164 -3.58 6.27 5.75
CA ARG A 164 -2.15 6.60 5.85
C ARG A 164 -1.75 6.79 7.32
N PRO A 165 -0.49 6.55 7.71
CA PRO A 165 0.04 7.10 8.96
C PRO A 165 -0.20 8.62 9.01
N GLY A 166 -0.56 9.15 10.18
CA GLY A 166 -1.03 10.52 10.34
C GLY A 166 -2.55 10.70 10.24
N ASP A 167 -3.27 9.79 9.60
CA ASP A 167 -4.73 9.87 9.54
C ASP A 167 -5.38 9.60 10.89
N THR A 168 -6.57 10.15 11.09
CA THR A 168 -7.46 9.78 12.19
C THR A 168 -8.31 8.58 11.77
N ALA A 169 -8.14 7.46 12.45
CA ALA A 169 -9.01 6.30 12.32
C ALA A 169 -10.24 6.47 13.22
N ASP A 170 -11.42 6.53 12.62
CA ASP A 170 -12.71 6.46 13.32
C ASP A 170 -13.11 5.00 13.48
N LEU A 171 -13.14 4.54 14.73
CA LEU A 171 -13.40 3.15 15.12
C LEU A 171 -14.89 2.89 15.41
N GLY A 172 -15.74 3.92 15.23
CA GLY A 172 -17.17 3.89 15.53
C GLY A 172 -17.49 4.24 16.98
N GLY A 173 -18.75 4.64 17.24
CA GLY A 173 -19.22 4.94 18.60
C GLY A 173 -18.54 6.15 19.26
N GLY A 174 -17.94 7.03 18.47
CA GLY A 174 -17.17 8.19 18.97
C GLY A 174 -15.72 7.89 19.33
N GLU A 175 -15.28 6.63 19.20
CA GLU A 175 -13.89 6.25 19.45
C GLU A 175 -13.02 6.55 18.22
N THR A 176 -11.91 7.25 18.45
CA THR A 176 -10.92 7.55 17.40
C THR A 176 -9.50 7.28 17.89
N MET A 177 -8.57 7.16 16.94
CA MET A 177 -7.13 7.10 17.19
C MET A 177 -6.34 7.70 16.03
N ILE A 178 -5.17 8.28 16.30
CA ILE A 178 -4.22 8.69 15.26
C ILE A 178 -3.40 7.46 14.85
N VAL A 179 -3.33 7.20 13.54
CA VAL A 179 -2.60 6.06 12.99
C VAL A 179 -1.10 6.35 13.00
N GLY A 180 -0.33 5.58 13.77
CA GLY A 180 1.12 5.66 13.81
C GLY A 180 1.82 4.77 12.78
N GLU A 181 1.32 3.56 12.62
CA GLU A 181 1.86 2.58 11.67
C GLU A 181 0.74 1.65 11.18
N ILE A 182 0.85 1.25 9.92
CA ILE A 182 -0.02 0.27 9.26
C ILE A 182 0.83 -0.91 8.81
N THR A 183 0.40 -2.11 9.16
CA THR A 183 0.98 -3.36 8.65
C THR A 183 -0.05 -4.10 7.80
N TYR A 184 0.36 -4.52 6.61
CA TYR A 184 -0.44 -5.33 5.69
C TYR A 184 0.17 -6.72 5.56
N ALA A 185 -0.69 -7.73 5.54
CA ALA A 185 -0.33 -9.10 5.19
C ALA A 185 -1.42 -9.67 4.27
N ILE A 186 -1.06 -9.84 2.99
CA ILE A 186 -1.97 -10.24 1.91
C ILE A 186 -1.45 -11.52 1.23
N SER A 187 -2.33 -12.49 1.07
CA SER A 187 -2.14 -13.76 0.37
C SER A 187 -3.47 -14.19 -0.28
N PRO A 188 -3.53 -15.30 -1.04
CA PRO A 188 -4.77 -15.73 -1.68
C PRO A 188 -5.89 -16.09 -0.70
N THR A 189 -5.55 -16.42 0.55
CA THR A 189 -6.51 -16.84 1.59
C THR A 189 -6.69 -15.81 2.70
N GLN A 190 -5.89 -14.74 2.72
CA GLN A 190 -5.91 -13.76 3.79
C GLN A 190 -5.63 -12.36 3.26
N ALA A 191 -6.44 -11.38 3.68
CA ALA A 191 -6.16 -9.96 3.46
C ALA A 191 -6.38 -9.21 4.77
N THR A 192 -5.29 -8.89 5.46
CA THR A 192 -5.36 -8.22 6.76
C THR A 192 -4.60 -6.90 6.76
N MET A 193 -5.18 -5.93 7.46
CA MET A 193 -4.56 -4.66 7.83
C MET A 193 -4.58 -4.54 9.34
N GLU A 194 -3.45 -4.22 9.95
CA GLU A 194 -3.32 -3.90 11.37
C GLU A 194 -2.83 -2.45 11.49
N ILE A 195 -3.55 -1.62 12.23
CA ILE A 195 -3.16 -0.25 12.54
C ILE A 195 -2.74 -0.16 14.00
N SER A 196 -1.72 0.66 14.28
CA SER A 196 -1.28 0.97 15.62
C SER A 196 -1.39 2.46 15.92
N GLU A 197 -1.59 2.79 17.19
CA GLU A 197 -1.71 4.16 17.65
C GLU A 197 -0.37 4.89 17.62
N ALA A 198 -0.38 6.13 17.15
CA ALA A 198 0.76 7.03 17.28
C ALA A 198 1.13 7.21 18.76
N SER A 199 2.43 7.11 19.06
CA SER A 199 2.99 7.24 20.41
C SER A 199 3.37 8.69 20.70
#